data_AF-A0A7K3ZSG2-F1
#
_entry.id   AF-A0A7K3ZSG2-F1
#
_cell.length_a   1.000
_cell.length_b   1.000
_cell.length_c   1.000
_cell.angle_alpha   90.00
_cell.angle_beta   90.00
_cell.angle_gamma   90.00
#
_symmetry.space_group_name_H-M   'P 1'
#
loop_
_entity.id
_entity.type
_entity.pdbx_description
1 polymer ?
#
loop_
_entity_poly.entity_id
_entity_poly.type
_entity_poly.pdbx_seq_one_letter_code
_entity_poly.pdbx_strand_id
1 'polypeptide(L)'
;MVNRTALFVALLAVCIASASLASVAQAQTNQYTVNQEWAQIFIQQDGTIDLIYNVSITVTQGTINAFDLGQPKRDFTIGEAVDQYGNSLHTYKFNDDVASVDFTRPITVGETIWWTITTNVAGMIVNDTTNPGNYGMQFIPQWDGSVGINDVRIQIVLPEGVQVGEVKTTEVFYNGTSTVEGRTAVYWEKPSIGANEQFMVGVSFPAQYMPNYVPASSSGGFGSDFVIIILAVVAVFIAIAVFLFIIYRASKSSYQKPRVSMETLGVKRGLTAVEASYLLDMKPPQLVTEILYSLLQKRAVWAEETKPSLKLKVLPPYENKTSTQDNPLRYYEIDFLNSLKPDGSLDEEKLAKTVMFLRDTTEEKLKGYSRKDTVDYYRKIVDQAWKQVEMAGTPELASSAYDEQLLWLMMDPNQRVKTETIFRDRPFQPQPMWFWWWYGYTIYHPHPTYRPNIGNPAQSGPAPAIPGADFANNIATSLEKTSSNIVVNLEKFANSIVPPPPKASHEPAPHKSGCVCACAACACACACVSCACACAGGGGR
;
A
#
# COMPACT_ATOMS: atom_id res chain seq x y z
N MET A 1 -8.38 -19.31 34.19
CA MET A 1 -7.43 -19.67 33.11
C MET A 1 -7.07 -18.39 32.37
N VAL A 2 -5.92 -17.80 32.66
CA VAL A 2 -5.46 -16.57 32.00
C VAL A 2 -4.95 -16.94 30.60
N ASN A 3 -5.45 -16.26 29.58
CA ASN A 3 -5.15 -16.55 28.18
C ASN A 3 -3.67 -16.29 27.91
N ARG A 4 -2.88 -17.36 27.70
CA ARG A 4 -1.41 -17.32 27.57
C ARG A 4 -0.92 -16.37 26.48
N THR A 5 -1.75 -16.08 25.49
CA THR A 5 -1.50 -15.12 24.40
C THR A 5 -1.48 -13.67 24.89
N ALA A 6 -2.38 -13.29 25.81
CA ALA A 6 -2.42 -11.95 26.37
C ALA A 6 -1.21 -11.66 27.27
N LEU A 7 -0.74 -12.69 27.99
CA LEU A 7 0.47 -12.60 28.82
C LEU A 7 1.72 -12.37 27.97
N PHE A 8 1.82 -13.05 26.82
CA PHE A 8 2.94 -12.90 25.88
C PHE A 8 2.98 -11.53 25.20
N VAL A 9 1.81 -11.00 24.81
CA VAL A 9 1.73 -9.67 24.20
C VAL A 9 2.05 -8.57 25.21
N ALA A 10 1.61 -8.72 26.46
CA ALA A 10 1.96 -7.79 27.53
C ALA A 10 3.46 -7.83 27.86
N LEU A 11 4.07 -9.02 27.91
CA LEU A 11 5.51 -9.16 28.13
C LEU A 11 6.34 -8.56 26.99
N LEU A 12 5.90 -8.76 25.74
CA LEU A 12 6.57 -8.18 24.57
C LEU A 12 6.48 -6.64 24.58
N ALA A 13 5.31 -6.09 24.92
CA ALA A 13 5.11 -4.64 25.03
C ALA A 13 5.94 -4.02 26.16
N VAL A 14 6.08 -4.70 27.30
CA VAL A 14 6.94 -4.26 28.41
C VAL A 14 8.41 -4.35 28.02
N CYS A 15 8.85 -5.40 27.32
CA CYS A 15 10.22 -5.52 26.82
C CYS A 15 10.59 -4.41 25.81
N ILE A 16 9.67 -4.05 24.91
CA ILE A 16 9.87 -2.97 23.95
C ILE A 16 9.89 -1.60 24.66
N ALA A 17 9.02 -1.39 25.65
CA ALA A 17 9.02 -0.16 26.46
C ALA A 17 10.27 -0.02 27.34
N SER A 18 10.79 -1.13 27.89
CA SER A 18 12.04 -1.13 28.65
C SER A 18 13.29 -0.95 27.77
N ALA A 19 13.24 -1.37 26.50
CA ALA A 19 14.32 -1.12 25.54
C ALA A 19 14.39 0.36 25.10
N SER A 20 13.26 1.08 25.11
CA SER A 20 13.23 2.54 24.85
C SER A 20 13.63 3.42 26.04
N LEU A 21 13.75 2.86 27.24
CA LEU A 21 14.15 3.57 28.47
C LEU A 21 15.60 3.27 28.90
N ALA A 22 16.32 2.46 28.13
CA ALA A 22 17.75 2.27 28.32
C ALA A 22 18.50 3.54 27.84
N SER A 23 18.67 4.47 28.78
CA SER A 23 19.72 5.49 28.82
C SER A 23 19.93 6.28 27.52
N VAL A 24 19.14 7.33 27.32
CA VAL A 24 19.71 8.56 26.76
C VAL A 24 20.59 9.13 27.86
N ALA A 25 21.84 8.68 27.93
CA ALA A 25 22.85 9.45 28.63
C ALA A 25 22.88 10.81 27.92
N GLN A 26 22.38 11.84 28.58
CA GLN A 26 22.68 13.21 28.21
C GLN A 26 24.18 13.36 28.45
N ALA A 27 25.00 13.00 27.45
CA ALA A 27 26.37 13.46 27.39
C ALA A 27 26.29 14.99 27.43
N GLN A 28 26.89 15.61 28.44
CA GLN A 28 27.11 17.04 28.41
C GLN A 28 27.88 17.30 27.11
N THR A 29 27.29 18.08 26.19
CA THR A 29 27.98 18.41 24.95
C THR A 29 29.19 19.26 25.32
N ASN A 30 30.37 18.64 25.36
CA ASN A 30 31.62 19.35 25.50
C ASN A 30 31.76 20.29 24.30
N GLN A 31 31.90 21.59 24.55
CA GLN A 31 32.14 22.58 23.52
C GLN A 31 33.57 23.10 23.64
N TYR A 32 34.23 23.24 22.50
CA TYR A 32 35.58 23.76 22.38
C TYR A 32 35.74 24.55 21.10
N THR A 33 36.75 25.40 21.07
CA THR A 33 37.23 26.07 19.86
C THR A 33 38.62 25.55 19.53
N VAL A 34 38.88 25.25 18.27
CA VAL A 34 40.23 24.95 17.80
C VAL A 34 40.90 26.29 17.45
N ASN A 35 41.91 26.67 18.23
CA ASN A 35 42.59 27.96 18.09
C ASN A 35 43.60 27.94 16.95
N GLN A 36 44.26 26.80 16.75
CA GLN A 36 45.26 26.62 15.70
C GLN A 36 45.36 25.14 15.31
N GLU A 37 45.63 24.91 14.03
CA GLU A 37 46.04 23.61 13.51
C GLU A 37 47.14 23.82 12.47
N TRP A 38 48.36 23.44 12.86
CA TRP A 38 49.51 23.51 11.97
C TRP A 38 49.95 22.11 11.58
N ALA A 39 49.91 21.81 10.29
CA ALA A 39 50.32 20.55 9.72
C ALA A 39 51.65 20.72 8.98
N GLN A 40 52.68 20.01 9.42
CA GLN A 40 53.94 19.91 8.72
C GLN A 40 54.09 18.49 8.16
N ILE A 41 54.36 18.38 6.87
CA ILE A 41 54.35 17.11 6.14
C ILE A 41 55.69 16.91 5.47
N PHE A 42 56.40 15.84 5.82
CA PHE A 42 57.66 15.45 5.19
C PHE A 42 57.42 14.29 4.24
N ILE A 43 57.73 14.49 2.95
CA ILE A 43 57.67 13.42 1.95
C ILE A 43 58.98 12.63 1.99
N GLN A 44 58.88 11.33 2.30
CA GLN A 44 60.03 10.44 2.41
C GLN A 44 60.31 9.70 1.10
N GLN A 45 61.54 9.24 0.92
CA GLN A 45 62.00 8.56 -0.30
C GLN A 45 61.30 7.23 -0.57
N ASP A 46 60.73 6.59 0.45
CA ASP A 46 59.98 5.33 0.35
C ASP A 46 58.49 5.52 0.01
N GLY A 47 58.03 6.77 -0.14
CA GLY A 47 56.64 7.09 -0.46
C GLY A 47 55.72 7.22 0.74
N THR A 48 56.23 7.05 1.95
CA THR A 48 55.51 7.43 3.18
C THR A 48 55.64 8.93 3.43
N ILE A 49 54.77 9.45 4.28
CA ILE A 49 54.87 10.82 4.78
C ILE A 49 54.95 10.82 6.30
N ASP A 50 55.80 11.69 6.85
CA ASP A 50 55.76 12.01 8.27
C ASP A 50 54.92 13.28 8.43
N LEU A 51 53.79 13.13 9.12
CA LEU A 51 52.80 14.17 9.37
C LEU A 51 52.89 14.59 10.84
N ILE A 52 53.20 15.86 11.06
CA ILE A 52 53.29 16.46 12.38
C ILE A 52 52.18 17.49 12.50
N TYR A 53 51.28 17.27 13.45
CA TYR A 53 50.28 18.26 13.81
C TYR A 53 50.71 19.00 15.07
N ASN A 54 50.53 20.32 15.08
CA ASN A 54 50.51 21.17 16.27
C ASN A 54 49.11 21.75 16.41
N VAL A 55 48.40 21.34 17.46
CA VAL A 55 46.99 21.67 17.64
C VAL A 55 46.82 22.39 18.96
N SER A 56 46.00 23.44 18.98
CA SER A 56 45.61 24.15 20.19
C SER A 56 44.09 24.22 20.29
N ILE A 57 43.55 23.89 21.47
CA ILE A 57 42.12 23.98 21.74
C ILE A 57 41.86 24.80 23.00
N THR A 58 40.73 25.49 23.04
CA THR A 58 40.19 26.14 24.24
C THR A 58 38.82 25.54 24.54
N VAL A 59 38.61 25.07 25.77
CA VAL A 59 37.31 24.50 26.17
C VAL A 59 36.36 25.62 26.56
N THR A 60 35.19 25.69 25.93
CA THR A 60 34.16 26.70 26.19
C THR A 60 33.01 26.16 27.05
N GLN A 61 32.78 24.85 27.03
CA GLN A 61 31.79 24.18 27.88
C GLN A 61 32.21 22.74 28.17
N GLY A 62 32.02 22.29 29.42
CA GLY A 62 32.30 20.90 29.82
C GLY A 62 33.78 20.64 30.15
N THR A 63 34.23 19.42 29.90
CA THR A 63 35.60 18.99 30.21
C THR A 63 36.07 17.96 29.20
N ILE A 64 37.24 18.18 28.60
CA ILE A 64 37.81 17.31 27.56
C ILE A 64 38.97 16.51 28.14
N ASN A 65 38.96 15.21 27.94
CA ASN A 65 40.00 14.30 28.42
C ASN A 65 40.90 13.80 27.29
N ALA A 66 40.38 13.80 26.06
CA ALA A 66 41.12 13.35 24.90
C ALA A 66 40.68 14.10 23.65
N PHE A 67 41.56 14.13 22.66
CA PHE A 67 41.29 14.75 21.37
C PHE A 67 41.57 13.79 20.22
N ASP A 68 40.62 13.72 19.30
CA ASP A 68 40.66 12.84 18.14
C ASP A 68 41.11 13.64 16.90
N LEU A 69 42.14 13.12 16.22
CA LEU A 69 42.73 13.70 15.02
C LEU A 69 42.54 12.79 13.81
N GLY A 70 41.88 13.33 12.78
CA GLY A 70 41.69 12.65 11.50
C GLY A 70 43.01 12.39 10.77
N GLN A 71 43.14 11.20 10.19
CA GLN A 71 44.30 10.80 9.39
C GLN A 71 43.91 10.69 7.92
N PRO A 72 44.79 11.09 6.98
CA PRO A 72 44.42 11.18 5.56
C PRO A 72 44.29 9.80 4.87
N LYS A 73 44.83 8.72 5.47
CA LYS A 73 44.70 7.33 5.03
C LYS A 73 44.61 6.39 6.22
N ARG A 74 44.06 5.19 5.97
CA ARG A 74 43.94 4.11 6.97
C ARG A 74 45.26 3.50 7.42
N ASP A 75 46.22 3.47 6.52
CA ASP A 75 47.53 2.87 6.74
C ASP A 75 48.47 3.92 7.34
N PHE A 76 48.27 4.19 8.62
CA PHE A 76 49.10 5.09 9.41
C PHE A 76 49.57 4.42 10.70
N THR A 77 50.74 4.85 11.16
CA THR A 77 51.29 4.49 12.46
C THR A 77 51.46 5.76 13.30
N ILE A 78 51.16 5.66 14.61
CA ILE A 78 51.27 6.79 15.53
C ILE A 78 52.67 6.75 16.16
N GLY A 79 53.37 7.87 16.07
CA GLY A 79 54.64 8.10 16.75
C GLY A 79 54.42 8.75 18.12
N GLU A 80 55.18 9.79 18.40
CA GLU A 80 55.15 10.49 19.68
C GLU A 80 54.09 11.60 19.71
N ALA A 81 53.51 11.83 20.88
CA ALA A 81 52.73 13.04 21.18
C ALA A 81 53.24 13.69 22.46
N VAL A 82 53.35 15.02 22.44
CA VAL A 82 53.94 15.82 23.53
C VAL A 82 53.10 17.06 23.77
N ASP A 83 52.77 17.36 25.02
CA ASP A 83 52.05 18.60 25.38
C ASP A 83 52.98 19.82 25.48
N GLN A 84 52.37 21.00 25.65
CA GLN A 84 53.07 22.28 25.85
C GLN A 84 54.05 22.32 27.05
N TYR A 85 54.00 21.34 27.95
CA TYR A 85 54.88 21.22 29.11
C TYR A 85 55.98 20.18 28.92
N GLY A 86 56.04 19.52 27.76
CA GLY A 86 57.01 18.49 27.46
C GLY A 86 56.62 17.10 27.99
N ASN A 87 55.39 16.88 28.43
CA ASN A 87 54.94 15.56 28.87
C ASN A 87 54.55 14.72 27.66
N SER A 88 55.00 13.46 27.64
CA SER A 88 54.54 12.49 26.67
C SER A 88 53.07 12.12 26.94
N LEU A 89 52.25 12.21 25.91
CA LEU A 89 50.82 11.91 25.96
C LEU A 89 50.56 10.48 25.49
N HIS A 90 49.55 9.83 26.07
CA HIS A 90 49.14 8.51 25.62
C HIS A 90 48.38 8.62 24.29
N THR A 91 48.80 7.85 23.30
CA THR A 91 48.18 7.83 21.98
C THR A 91 47.70 6.43 21.61
N TYR A 92 46.61 6.37 20.87
CA TYR A 92 46.10 5.12 20.34
C TYR A 92 45.25 5.36 19.09
N LYS A 93 45.08 4.29 18.30
CA LYS A 93 44.24 4.32 17.11
C LYS A 93 42.78 4.11 17.52
N PHE A 94 41.97 5.17 17.48
CA PHE A 94 40.56 5.10 17.89
C PHE A 94 39.71 4.35 16.88
N ASN A 95 39.97 4.58 15.59
CA ASN A 95 39.43 3.79 14.49
C ASN A 95 40.42 3.79 13.31
N ASP A 96 40.03 3.17 12.19
CA ASP A 96 40.90 3.01 11.02
C ASP A 96 41.47 4.31 10.47
N ASP A 97 40.81 5.45 10.69
CA ASP A 97 41.11 6.76 10.11
C ASP A 97 41.36 7.86 11.18
N VAL A 98 41.47 7.50 12.46
CA VAL A 98 41.58 8.47 13.58
C VAL A 98 42.66 8.08 14.59
N ALA A 99 43.58 9.00 14.84
CA ALA A 99 44.55 8.96 15.94
C ALA A 99 44.01 9.75 17.13
N SER A 100 43.98 9.16 18.32
CA SER A 100 43.50 9.82 19.54
C SER A 100 44.65 10.10 20.50
N VAL A 101 44.55 11.21 21.22
CA VAL A 101 45.52 11.65 22.22
C VAL A 101 44.79 11.88 23.54
N ASP A 102 45.19 11.15 24.58
CA ASP A 102 44.70 11.37 25.94
C ASP A 102 45.54 12.44 26.65
N PHE A 103 44.87 13.42 27.25
CA PHE A 103 45.52 14.45 28.03
C PHE A 103 45.89 13.93 29.42
N THR A 104 47.06 14.35 29.92
CA THR A 104 47.55 14.02 31.26
C THR A 104 46.58 14.40 32.38
N ARG A 105 45.78 15.46 32.14
CA ARG A 105 44.68 15.87 33.01
C ARG A 105 43.49 16.35 32.16
N PRO A 106 42.27 16.28 32.69
CA PRO A 106 41.11 16.88 32.07
C PRO A 106 41.29 18.40 31.88
N ILE A 107 40.89 18.91 30.70
CA ILE A 107 40.93 20.32 30.35
C ILE A 107 39.54 20.92 30.57
N THR A 108 39.47 21.97 31.39
CA THR A 108 38.21 22.56 31.86
C THR A 108 37.92 23.90 31.18
N VAL A 109 36.70 24.42 31.38
CA VAL A 109 36.22 25.65 30.72
C VAL A 109 37.17 26.83 30.94
N GLY A 110 37.56 27.49 29.84
CA GLY A 110 38.48 28.63 29.82
C GLY A 110 39.96 28.25 29.76
N GLU A 111 40.30 26.96 29.89
CA GLU A 111 41.68 26.49 29.73
C GLU A 111 42.01 26.23 28.25
N THR A 112 43.25 26.56 27.89
CA THR A 112 43.84 26.28 26.58
C THR A 112 44.98 25.30 26.75
N ILE A 113 45.02 24.28 25.89
CA ILE A 113 46.16 23.37 25.77
C ILE A 113 46.57 23.31 24.31
N TRP A 114 47.88 23.23 24.07
CA TRP A 114 48.41 22.80 22.79
C TRP A 114 49.32 21.59 22.96
N TRP A 115 49.40 20.77 21.92
CA TRP A 115 50.23 19.59 21.86
C TRP A 115 50.68 19.34 20.42
N THR A 116 51.69 18.51 20.28
CA THR A 116 52.12 17.95 19.01
C THR A 116 51.86 16.46 18.94
N ILE A 117 51.56 15.94 17.75
CA ILE A 117 51.52 14.51 17.46
C ILE A 117 52.19 14.26 16.12
N THR A 118 52.98 13.18 16.06
CA THR A 118 53.62 12.71 14.84
C THR A 118 53.01 11.39 14.40
N THR A 119 52.72 11.26 13.11
CA THR A 119 52.20 10.04 12.47
C THR A 119 52.93 9.78 11.18
N ASN A 120 53.25 8.52 10.88
CA ASN A 120 53.75 8.11 9.57
C ASN A 120 52.60 7.50 8.75
N VAL A 121 52.37 8.00 7.54
CA VAL A 121 51.23 7.62 6.69
C VAL A 121 51.72 7.13 5.34
N ALA A 122 51.26 5.94 4.93
CA ALA A 122 51.59 5.37 3.63
C ALA A 122 50.54 5.70 2.56
N GLY A 123 50.95 5.62 1.28
CA GLY A 123 50.02 5.69 0.14
C GLY A 123 49.44 7.07 -0.16
N MET A 124 50.12 8.14 0.25
CA MET A 124 49.74 9.53 -0.01
C MET A 124 50.31 10.08 -1.32
N ILE A 125 51.38 9.47 -1.85
CA ILE A 125 52.05 9.90 -3.07
C ILE A 125 51.53 9.06 -4.25
N VAL A 126 50.96 9.73 -5.26
CA VAL A 126 50.36 9.10 -6.45
C VAL A 126 50.92 9.70 -7.74
N ASN A 127 50.69 9.03 -8.87
CA ASN A 127 50.99 9.62 -10.18
C ASN A 127 50.10 10.83 -10.45
N ASP A 128 50.70 11.96 -10.82
CA ASP A 128 49.95 13.15 -11.23
C ASP A 128 49.51 13.01 -12.69
N THR A 129 48.21 12.78 -12.91
CA THR A 129 47.63 12.65 -14.25
C THR A 129 47.59 13.97 -15.01
N THR A 130 47.63 15.10 -14.31
CA THR A 130 47.58 16.45 -14.89
C THR A 130 48.97 16.91 -15.34
N ASN A 131 50.03 16.39 -14.70
CA ASN A 131 51.42 16.68 -15.03
C ASN A 131 52.19 15.37 -15.26
N PRO A 132 52.16 14.80 -16.48
CA PRO A 132 52.82 13.55 -16.78
C PRO A 132 54.32 13.59 -16.43
N GLY A 133 54.79 12.58 -15.70
CA GLY A 133 56.17 12.50 -15.21
C GLY A 133 56.39 13.04 -13.79
N ASN A 134 55.35 13.60 -13.16
CA ASN A 134 55.37 14.04 -11.76
C ASN A 134 54.63 13.06 -10.84
N TYR A 135 55.05 13.06 -9.57
CA TYR A 135 54.26 12.56 -8.46
C TYR A 135 53.52 13.70 -7.78
N GLY A 136 52.33 13.40 -7.29
CA GLY A 136 51.45 14.35 -6.61
C GLY A 136 51.04 13.87 -5.22
N MET A 137 50.83 14.83 -4.33
CA MET A 137 50.24 14.62 -3.02
C MET A 137 49.19 15.70 -2.77
N GLN A 138 48.02 15.28 -2.28
CA GLN A 138 46.99 16.18 -1.79
C GLN A 138 46.76 15.93 -0.31
N PHE A 139 46.48 17.01 0.40
CA PHE A 139 46.25 16.99 1.84
C PHE A 139 45.09 17.92 2.17
N ILE A 140 44.25 17.48 3.09
CA ILE A 140 43.17 18.26 3.68
C ILE A 140 43.42 18.21 5.19
N PRO A 141 43.57 19.37 5.86
CA PRO A 141 43.68 19.41 7.32
C PRO A 141 42.38 18.90 7.95
N GLN A 142 42.37 18.72 9.27
CA GLN A 142 41.15 18.32 9.95
C GLN A 142 40.02 19.31 9.66
N TRP A 143 38.82 18.77 9.61
CA TRP A 143 37.58 19.49 9.44
C TRP A 143 36.51 18.81 10.29
N ASP A 144 35.72 19.61 10.98
CA ASP A 144 34.67 19.14 11.88
C ASP A 144 33.34 19.72 11.43
N GLY A 145 32.27 18.92 11.47
CA GLY A 145 30.94 19.32 11.01
C GLY A 145 30.28 20.40 11.89
N SER A 146 30.81 20.63 13.08
CA SER A 146 30.25 21.46 14.14
C SER A 146 31.20 22.55 14.66
N VAL A 147 32.52 22.38 14.47
CA VAL A 147 33.54 23.31 14.97
C VAL A 147 34.42 23.82 13.82
N GLY A 148 34.60 25.14 13.76
CA GLY A 148 35.58 25.77 12.86
C GLY A 148 36.98 25.80 13.48
N ILE A 149 37.99 25.93 12.63
CA ILE A 149 39.40 25.97 13.04
C ILE A 149 39.97 27.34 12.72
N ASN A 150 40.53 28.00 13.72
CA ASN A 150 41.26 29.26 13.53
C ASN A 150 42.73 28.95 13.20
N ASP A 151 43.42 29.86 12.49
CA ASP A 151 44.84 29.80 12.13
C ASP A 151 45.33 28.42 11.64
N VAL A 152 45.00 28.12 10.38
CA VAL A 152 45.41 26.87 9.72
C VAL A 152 46.64 27.10 8.87
N ARG A 153 47.68 26.32 9.15
CA ARG A 153 48.96 26.41 8.46
C ARG A 153 49.37 25.05 7.96
N ILE A 154 49.75 24.97 6.69
CA ILE A 154 50.18 23.72 6.08
C ILE A 154 51.54 23.96 5.45
N GLN A 155 52.52 23.14 5.82
CA GLN A 155 53.85 23.17 5.23
C GLN A 155 54.20 21.79 4.70
N ILE A 156 54.37 21.68 3.39
CA ILE A 156 54.77 20.43 2.73
C ILE A 156 56.25 20.53 2.38
N VAL A 157 57.07 19.71 3.03
CA VAL A 157 58.50 19.55 2.78
C VAL A 157 58.71 18.46 1.73
N LEU A 158 59.26 18.85 0.59
CA LEU A 158 59.44 18.01 -0.59
C LEU A 158 60.67 17.10 -0.47
N PRO A 159 60.80 16.07 -1.31
CA PRO A 159 62.02 15.28 -1.39
C PRO A 159 63.27 16.12 -1.68
N GLU A 160 64.43 15.59 -1.28
CA GLU A 160 65.72 16.27 -1.49
C GLU A 160 65.97 16.58 -2.98
N GLY A 161 66.51 17.77 -3.24
CA GLY A 161 66.91 18.22 -4.58
C GLY A 161 65.83 18.96 -5.36
N VAL A 162 64.55 18.85 -4.98
CA VAL A 162 63.43 19.54 -5.67
C VAL A 162 63.57 21.05 -5.57
N GLN A 163 63.55 21.74 -6.71
CA GLN A 163 63.61 23.21 -6.76
C GLN A 163 62.20 23.82 -6.81
N VAL A 164 62.02 25.03 -6.25
CA VAL A 164 60.73 25.73 -6.19
C VAL A 164 60.07 25.86 -7.58
N GLY A 165 60.86 26.11 -8.63
CA GLY A 165 60.36 26.27 -10.01
C GLY A 165 59.85 24.98 -10.65
N GLU A 166 60.14 23.82 -10.07
CA GLU A 166 59.70 22.51 -10.57
C GLU A 166 58.40 22.02 -9.90
N VAL A 167 57.97 22.73 -8.83
CA VAL A 167 56.81 22.37 -8.03
C VAL A 167 55.56 23.03 -8.62
N LYS A 168 54.53 22.21 -8.84
CA LYS A 168 53.20 22.68 -9.20
C LYS A 168 52.26 22.47 -8.02
N THR A 169 51.26 23.32 -7.88
CA THR A 169 50.29 23.24 -6.77
C THR A 169 48.86 23.15 -7.28
N THR A 170 47.94 22.84 -6.38
CA THR A 170 46.48 22.95 -6.62
C THR A 170 46.06 24.38 -6.99
N GLU A 171 44.80 24.56 -7.40
CA GLU A 171 44.21 25.89 -7.72
C GLU A 171 44.33 26.90 -6.57
N VAL A 172 44.45 26.41 -5.33
CA VAL A 172 44.82 27.21 -4.16
C VAL A 172 46.31 27.59 -4.24
N PHE A 173 46.58 28.87 -4.54
CA PHE A 173 47.92 29.42 -4.52
C PHE A 173 48.56 29.30 -3.12
N TYR A 174 49.82 28.92 -3.10
CA TYR A 174 50.63 28.89 -1.88
C TYR A 174 50.99 30.31 -1.43
N ASN A 175 51.15 30.50 -0.13
CA ASN A 175 51.47 31.79 0.49
C ASN A 175 52.97 32.08 0.47
N GLY A 176 53.82 31.05 0.48
CA GLY A 176 55.27 31.20 0.41
C GLY A 176 56.02 29.89 0.25
N THR A 177 57.34 29.99 0.08
CA THR A 177 58.26 28.85 0.12
C THR A 177 59.30 29.07 1.21
N SER A 178 59.84 27.99 1.73
CA SER A 178 60.84 27.99 2.80
C SER A 178 61.80 26.82 2.63
N THR A 179 62.88 26.80 3.41
CA THR A 179 63.82 25.68 3.45
C THR A 179 63.79 25.06 4.84
N VAL A 180 63.45 23.77 4.91
CA VAL A 180 63.40 22.98 6.14
C VAL A 180 64.37 21.82 5.98
N GLU A 181 65.37 21.73 6.85
CA GLU A 181 66.41 20.67 6.78
C GLU A 181 67.12 20.59 5.42
N GLY A 182 67.35 21.73 4.77
CA GLY A 182 67.95 21.79 3.43
C GLY A 182 67.02 21.36 2.29
N ARG A 183 65.78 20.98 2.59
CA ARG A 183 64.73 20.61 1.61
C ARG A 183 63.81 21.78 1.33
N THR A 184 63.33 21.88 0.11
CA THR A 184 62.35 22.89 -0.31
C THR A 184 60.99 22.57 0.31
N ALA A 185 60.34 23.57 0.90
CA ALA A 185 59.01 23.45 1.48
C ALA A 185 58.05 24.51 0.94
N VAL A 186 56.82 24.11 0.67
CA VAL A 186 55.73 25.00 0.22
C VAL A 186 54.74 25.21 1.35
N TYR A 187 54.29 26.44 1.53
CA TYR A 187 53.51 26.88 2.68
C TYR A 187 52.17 27.50 2.27
N TRP A 188 51.11 27.11 2.99
CA TRP A 188 49.78 27.69 2.91
C TRP A 188 49.34 28.19 4.28
N GLU A 189 48.64 29.31 4.29
CA GLU A 189 48.05 29.92 5.48
C GLU A 189 46.62 30.32 5.19
N LYS A 190 45.72 29.93 6.10
CA LYS A 190 44.33 30.30 6.06
C LYS A 190 43.89 30.79 7.45
N PRO A 191 43.43 32.05 7.60
CA PRO A 191 43.10 32.62 8.90
C PRO A 191 42.02 31.86 9.67
N SER A 192 41.07 31.27 8.95
CA SER A 192 40.02 30.44 9.54
C SER A 192 39.42 29.49 8.50
N ILE A 193 39.09 28.29 8.93
CA ILE A 193 38.28 27.30 8.21
C ILE A 193 36.94 27.19 8.95
N GLY A 194 35.83 27.39 8.23
CA GLY A 194 34.49 27.24 8.77
C GLY A 194 34.15 25.78 9.12
N ALA A 195 33.10 25.57 9.91
CA ALA A 195 32.59 24.23 10.17
C ALA A 195 32.26 23.53 8.84
N ASN A 196 32.74 22.29 8.67
CA ASN A 196 32.59 21.47 7.47
C ASN A 196 33.25 22.04 6.18
N GLU A 197 34.09 23.06 6.27
CA GLU A 197 34.84 23.58 5.14
C GLU A 197 36.13 22.75 4.96
N GLN A 198 36.35 22.18 3.77
CA GLN A 198 37.60 21.48 3.46
C GLN A 198 38.57 22.39 2.70
N PHE A 199 39.76 22.53 3.25
CA PHE A 199 40.86 23.29 2.68
C PHE A 199 41.87 22.34 2.03
N MET A 200 41.58 21.95 0.79
CA MET A 200 42.46 21.05 0.03
C MET A 200 43.65 21.80 -0.55
N VAL A 201 44.85 21.33 -0.23
CA VAL A 201 46.11 21.79 -0.82
C VAL A 201 46.89 20.61 -1.37
N GLY A 202 47.83 20.86 -2.28
CA GLY A 202 48.65 19.80 -2.80
C GLY A 202 49.85 20.30 -3.58
N VAL A 203 50.82 19.41 -3.73
CA VAL A 203 52.05 19.60 -4.49
C VAL A 203 52.16 18.53 -5.56
N SER A 204 52.82 18.89 -6.65
CA SER A 204 53.23 18.00 -7.74
C SER A 204 54.68 18.30 -8.07
N PHE A 205 55.54 17.28 -8.07
CA PHE A 205 56.98 17.40 -8.26
C PHE A 205 57.51 16.26 -9.15
N PRO A 206 58.65 16.43 -9.82
CA PRO A 206 59.17 15.42 -10.75
C PRO A 206 59.45 14.07 -10.08
N ALA A 207 59.00 12.98 -10.71
CA ALA A 207 59.15 11.62 -10.18
C ALA A 207 60.62 11.19 -10.00
N GLN A 208 61.56 11.80 -10.73
CA GLN A 208 63.00 11.54 -10.65
C GLN A 208 63.59 11.75 -9.24
N TYR A 209 62.95 12.56 -8.41
CA TYR A 209 63.38 12.82 -7.03
C TYR A 209 63.03 11.69 -6.05
N MET A 210 62.30 10.66 -6.51
CA MET A 210 61.95 9.45 -5.75
C MET A 210 62.18 8.18 -6.60
N PRO A 211 63.43 7.85 -6.97
CA PRO A 211 63.73 6.85 -7.99
C PRO A 211 63.37 5.40 -7.61
N ASN A 212 63.29 5.11 -6.31
CA ASN A 212 63.00 3.77 -5.79
C ASN A 212 61.52 3.59 -5.42
N TYR A 213 60.71 4.64 -5.53
CA TYR A 213 59.30 4.60 -5.23
C TYR A 213 58.49 4.34 -6.50
N VAL A 214 57.55 3.40 -6.43
CA VAL A 214 56.56 3.18 -7.48
C VAL A 214 55.19 3.35 -6.83
N PRO A 215 54.45 4.41 -7.16
CA PRO A 215 53.11 4.58 -6.60
C PRO A 215 52.23 3.42 -7.02
N ALA A 216 51.48 2.87 -6.07
CA ALA A 216 50.45 1.89 -6.38
C ALA A 216 49.49 2.50 -7.42
N SER A 217 49.19 1.75 -8.49
CA SER A 217 48.24 2.17 -9.51
C SER A 217 46.98 2.67 -8.83
N SER A 218 46.70 3.96 -8.95
CA SER A 218 45.46 4.53 -8.45
C SER A 218 44.32 3.88 -9.24
N SER A 219 43.73 2.82 -8.71
CA SER A 219 42.35 2.46 -9.02
C SER A 219 41.49 3.54 -8.41
N GLY A 220 41.45 4.70 -9.07
CA GLY A 220 40.34 5.64 -9.01
C GLY A 220 39.13 4.94 -9.60
N GLY A 221 38.57 4.03 -8.83
CA GLY A 221 37.49 3.14 -9.18
C GLY A 221 37.07 2.47 -7.89
N PHE A 222 36.03 3.03 -7.27
CA PHE A 222 35.31 2.42 -6.16
C PHE A 222 35.15 0.93 -6.44
N GLY A 223 35.91 0.12 -5.69
CA GLY A 223 36.11 -1.29 -5.94
C GLY A 223 34.78 -2.05 -6.00
N SER A 224 34.73 -3.02 -6.90
CA SER A 224 33.62 -3.91 -7.23
C SER A 224 32.90 -4.56 -6.03
N ASP A 225 33.51 -4.59 -4.85
CA ASP A 225 32.87 -5.12 -3.63
C ASP A 225 31.86 -4.15 -3.02
N PHE A 226 32.06 -2.83 -3.17
CA PHE A 226 31.04 -1.86 -2.79
C PHE A 226 29.84 -1.88 -3.73
N VAL A 227 30.02 -2.21 -5.01
CA VAL A 227 28.89 -2.31 -5.96
C VAL A 227 28.04 -3.54 -5.64
N ILE A 228 28.64 -4.66 -5.23
CA ILE A 228 27.90 -5.86 -4.83
C ILE A 228 27.20 -5.64 -3.49
N ILE A 229 27.85 -4.99 -2.51
CA ILE A 229 27.23 -4.65 -1.23
C ILE A 229 26.15 -3.57 -1.40
N ILE A 230 26.37 -2.54 -2.22
CA ILE A 230 25.35 -1.53 -2.56
C ILE A 230 24.22 -2.17 -3.35
N LEU A 231 24.47 -3.06 -4.30
CA LEU A 231 23.40 -3.78 -5.01
C LEU A 231 22.64 -4.74 -4.08
N ALA A 232 23.31 -5.39 -3.12
CA ALA A 232 22.66 -6.23 -2.12
C ALA A 232 21.81 -5.39 -1.15
N VAL A 233 22.34 -4.25 -0.69
CA VAL A 233 21.61 -3.31 0.17
C VAL A 233 20.45 -2.68 -0.60
N VAL A 234 20.65 -2.26 -1.85
CA VAL A 234 19.59 -1.76 -2.75
C VAL A 234 18.58 -2.86 -3.06
N ALA A 235 18.98 -4.11 -3.26
CA ALA A 235 18.06 -5.22 -3.46
C ALA A 235 17.25 -5.53 -2.19
N VAL A 236 17.84 -5.43 -1.00
CA VAL A 236 17.13 -5.54 0.28
C VAL A 236 16.19 -4.35 0.48
N PHE A 237 16.59 -3.11 0.14
CA PHE A 237 15.71 -1.95 0.19
C PHE A 237 14.60 -2.01 -0.84
N ILE A 238 14.84 -2.55 -2.05
CA ILE A 238 13.80 -2.81 -3.05
C ILE A 238 12.88 -3.92 -2.56
N ALA A 239 13.39 -4.99 -1.96
CA ALA A 239 12.57 -6.05 -1.38
C ALA A 239 11.72 -5.54 -0.22
N ILE A 240 12.27 -4.69 0.65
CA ILE A 240 11.54 -4.01 1.73
C ILE A 240 10.53 -3.02 1.14
N ALA A 241 10.87 -2.25 0.11
CA ALA A 241 9.94 -1.33 -0.54
C ALA A 241 8.80 -2.06 -1.25
N VAL A 242 9.08 -3.20 -1.89
CA VAL A 242 8.07 -4.08 -2.51
C VAL A 242 7.22 -4.74 -1.41
N PHE A 243 7.82 -5.21 -0.33
CA PHE A 243 7.11 -5.78 0.81
C PHE A 243 6.23 -4.73 1.52
N LEU A 244 6.74 -3.52 1.73
CA LEU A 244 5.99 -2.37 2.24
C LEU A 244 4.96 -1.87 1.23
N PHE A 245 5.18 -2.01 -0.08
CA PHE A 245 4.19 -1.68 -1.12
C PHE A 245 3.08 -2.74 -1.19
N ILE A 246 3.40 -4.02 -1.02
CA ILE A 246 2.45 -5.12 -0.91
C ILE A 246 1.65 -4.96 0.39
N ILE A 247 2.30 -4.68 1.52
CA ILE A 247 1.64 -4.34 2.78
C ILE A 247 0.81 -3.08 2.56
N TYR A 248 1.32 -1.99 1.99
CA TYR A 248 0.54 -0.77 1.74
C TYR A 248 -0.66 -1.02 0.82
N ARG A 249 -0.55 -1.89 -0.19
CA ARG A 249 -1.66 -2.32 -1.04
C ARG A 249 -2.67 -3.18 -0.28
N ALA A 250 -2.21 -4.06 0.62
CA ALA A 250 -3.03 -4.93 1.46
C ALA A 250 -3.61 -4.21 2.69
N SER A 251 -2.93 -3.15 3.16
CA SER A 251 -3.18 -2.33 4.34
C SER A 251 -3.68 -0.95 3.96
N LYS A 252 -4.00 -0.71 2.67
CA LYS A 252 -4.96 0.34 2.33
C LYS A 252 -6.19 -0.03 3.12
N SER A 253 -6.36 0.60 4.28
CA SER A 253 -7.62 0.63 4.98
C SER A 253 -8.60 1.04 3.92
N SER A 254 -9.49 0.11 3.55
CA SER A 254 -10.54 0.36 2.59
C SER A 254 -11.09 1.74 2.92
N TYR A 255 -10.96 2.69 1.99
CA TYR A 255 -11.35 4.09 2.20
C TYR A 255 -12.66 4.06 2.99
N GLN A 256 -12.67 4.54 4.24
CA GLN A 256 -13.92 4.56 4.99
C GLN A 256 -14.81 5.53 4.23
N LYS A 257 -15.69 4.96 3.41
CA LYS A 257 -16.59 5.72 2.54
C LYS A 257 -17.24 6.79 3.42
N PRO A 258 -17.20 8.08 3.03
CA PRO A 258 -17.82 9.14 3.80
C PRO A 258 -19.26 8.73 4.09
N ARG A 259 -19.58 8.51 5.37
CA ARG A 259 -20.92 8.15 5.81
C ARG A 259 -21.68 9.46 6.01
N VAL A 260 -22.31 9.91 4.94
CA VAL A 260 -23.30 10.98 5.02
C VAL A 260 -24.57 10.36 5.57
N SER A 261 -24.84 10.58 6.85
CA SER A 261 -26.14 10.27 7.45
C SER A 261 -27.09 11.43 7.17
N MET A 262 -28.13 11.18 6.39
CA MET A 262 -29.26 12.08 6.24
C MET A 262 -30.42 11.48 7.05
N GLU A 263 -31.18 12.31 7.76
CA GLU A 263 -32.42 11.88 8.41
C GLU A 263 -33.30 11.24 7.33
N THR A 264 -33.46 9.92 7.38
CA THR A 264 -34.28 9.17 6.43
C THR A 264 -35.69 9.02 6.99
N LEU A 265 -36.68 8.82 6.13
CA LEU A 265 -38.05 8.45 6.53
C LEU A 265 -38.12 7.02 7.13
N GLY A 266 -36.98 6.40 7.42
CA GLY A 266 -36.84 5.04 7.92
C GLY A 266 -36.99 4.00 6.81
N VAL A 267 -37.71 2.92 7.13
CA VAL A 267 -37.89 1.73 6.28
C VAL A 267 -39.01 1.97 5.25
N LYS A 268 -38.75 1.73 3.96
CA LYS A 268 -39.82 1.69 2.95
C LYS A 268 -40.63 0.40 3.06
N ARG A 269 -41.81 0.49 3.66
CA ARG A 269 -42.78 -0.63 3.73
C ARG A 269 -43.67 -0.69 2.48
N GLY A 270 -44.25 -1.88 2.23
CA GLY A 270 -45.26 -2.10 1.19
C GLY A 270 -44.72 -2.35 -0.22
N LEU A 271 -43.46 -2.77 -0.36
CA LEU A 271 -42.96 -3.33 -1.61
C LEU A 271 -43.51 -4.75 -1.78
N THR A 272 -43.77 -5.14 -3.02
CA THR A 272 -44.13 -6.54 -3.34
C THR A 272 -42.91 -7.45 -3.19
N ALA A 273 -43.12 -8.78 -3.17
CA ALA A 273 -42.01 -9.74 -3.13
C ALA A 273 -41.00 -9.48 -4.26
N VAL A 274 -41.49 -9.40 -5.50
CA VAL A 274 -40.67 -9.11 -6.71
C VAL A 274 -39.93 -7.76 -6.64
N GLU A 275 -40.54 -6.72 -6.06
CA GLU A 275 -39.86 -5.43 -5.85
C GLU A 275 -38.77 -5.54 -4.77
N ALA A 276 -39.04 -6.30 -3.70
CA ALA A 276 -38.07 -6.57 -2.65
C ALA A 276 -36.90 -7.44 -3.15
N SER A 277 -37.15 -8.37 -4.07
CA SER A 277 -36.14 -9.23 -4.71
C SER A 277 -35.05 -8.44 -5.40
N TYR A 278 -35.43 -7.35 -6.05
CA TYR A 278 -34.47 -6.42 -6.64
C TYR A 278 -33.56 -5.80 -5.56
N LEU A 279 -34.11 -5.45 -4.39
CA LEU A 279 -33.33 -4.90 -3.27
C LEU A 279 -32.45 -5.92 -2.56
N LEU A 280 -32.79 -7.20 -2.65
CA LEU A 280 -32.00 -8.31 -2.11
C LEU A 280 -30.93 -8.82 -3.09
N ASP A 281 -30.63 -8.05 -4.14
CA ASP A 281 -29.59 -8.31 -5.14
C ASP A 281 -29.80 -9.63 -5.92
N MET A 282 -31.04 -10.01 -6.19
CA MET A 282 -31.33 -11.16 -7.07
C MET A 282 -30.88 -10.89 -8.51
N LYS A 283 -30.41 -11.95 -9.19
CA LYS A 283 -29.94 -11.84 -10.58
C LYS A 283 -31.12 -11.56 -11.52
N PRO A 284 -30.93 -10.81 -12.62
CA PRO A 284 -32.02 -10.50 -13.55
C PRO A 284 -32.81 -11.72 -14.08
N PRO A 285 -32.18 -12.85 -14.47
CA PRO A 285 -32.94 -14.04 -14.88
C PRO A 285 -33.79 -14.66 -13.76
N GLN A 286 -33.34 -14.54 -12.50
CA GLN A 286 -34.10 -14.99 -11.32
C GLN A 286 -35.29 -14.07 -11.05
N LEU A 287 -35.15 -12.76 -11.23
CA LEU A 287 -36.27 -11.81 -11.14
C LEU A 287 -37.35 -12.11 -12.18
N VAL A 288 -36.96 -12.40 -13.43
CA VAL A 288 -37.91 -12.79 -14.49
C VAL A 288 -38.59 -14.13 -14.15
N THR A 289 -37.86 -15.06 -13.55
CA THR A 289 -38.42 -16.34 -13.06
C THR A 289 -39.43 -16.11 -11.94
N GLU A 290 -39.15 -15.20 -11.01
CA GLU A 290 -40.08 -14.86 -9.94
C GLU A 290 -41.35 -14.18 -10.46
N ILE A 291 -41.24 -13.30 -11.46
CA ILE A 291 -42.40 -12.71 -12.14
C ILE A 291 -43.25 -13.81 -12.82
N LEU A 292 -42.61 -14.77 -13.48
CA LEU A 292 -43.29 -15.92 -14.07
C LEU A 292 -44.02 -16.76 -13.01
N TYR A 293 -43.36 -17.04 -11.88
CA TYR A 293 -43.97 -17.78 -10.78
C TYR A 293 -45.14 -17.02 -10.14
N SER A 294 -45.08 -15.69 -10.07
CA SER A 294 -46.20 -14.84 -9.66
C SER A 294 -47.40 -14.96 -10.61
N LEU A 295 -47.15 -14.97 -11.93
CA LEU A 295 -48.18 -15.20 -12.95
C LEU A 295 -48.78 -16.62 -12.89
N LEU A 296 -47.96 -17.63 -12.60
CA LEU A 296 -48.41 -19.01 -12.40
C LEU A 296 -49.25 -19.16 -11.13
N GLN A 297 -48.85 -18.53 -10.02
CA GLN A 297 -49.61 -18.52 -8.77
C GLN A 297 -50.99 -17.87 -8.96
N LYS A 298 -51.07 -16.79 -9.75
CA LYS A 298 -52.33 -16.14 -10.14
C LYS A 298 -53.14 -16.87 -11.21
N ARG A 299 -52.60 -17.97 -11.76
CA ARG A 299 -53.17 -18.73 -12.87
C ARG A 299 -53.47 -17.84 -14.09
N ALA A 300 -52.56 -16.91 -14.39
CA ALA A 300 -52.68 -16.01 -15.53
C ALA A 300 -52.10 -16.61 -16.82
N VAL A 301 -51.08 -17.45 -16.67
CA VAL A 301 -50.40 -18.13 -17.77
C VAL A 301 -50.25 -19.61 -17.47
N TRP A 302 -50.07 -20.39 -18.53
CA TRP A 302 -49.67 -21.79 -18.45
C TRP A 302 -48.52 -22.06 -19.43
N ALA A 303 -47.56 -22.89 -19.04
CA ALA A 303 -46.46 -23.28 -19.92
C ALA A 303 -46.88 -24.48 -20.79
N GLU A 304 -47.06 -24.25 -22.10
CA GLU A 304 -47.42 -25.31 -23.05
C GLU A 304 -46.21 -26.16 -23.44
N GLU A 305 -45.06 -25.51 -23.66
CA GLU A 305 -43.80 -26.16 -24.00
C GLU A 305 -42.67 -25.60 -23.14
N THR A 306 -41.81 -26.49 -22.64
CA THR A 306 -40.64 -26.12 -21.83
C THR A 306 -39.31 -26.38 -22.55
N LYS A 307 -39.34 -27.04 -23.72
CA LYS A 307 -38.16 -27.38 -24.54
C LYS A 307 -38.49 -27.26 -26.04
N PRO A 308 -37.61 -26.69 -26.89
CA PRO A 308 -36.27 -26.15 -26.59
C PRO A 308 -36.29 -24.75 -25.95
N SER A 309 -37.44 -24.07 -25.94
CA SER A 309 -37.66 -22.77 -25.31
C SER A 309 -39.01 -22.74 -24.59
N LEU A 310 -39.15 -21.86 -23.60
CA LEU A 310 -40.39 -21.70 -22.85
C LEU A 310 -41.46 -21.02 -23.73
N LYS A 311 -42.58 -21.71 -23.96
CA LYS A 311 -43.78 -21.13 -24.58
C LYS A 311 -44.92 -21.06 -23.58
N LEU A 312 -45.49 -19.87 -23.45
CA LEU A 312 -46.55 -19.57 -22.50
C LEU A 312 -47.84 -19.26 -23.25
N LYS A 313 -48.94 -19.84 -22.76
CA LYS A 313 -50.30 -19.48 -23.14
C LYS A 313 -50.95 -18.66 -22.05
N VAL A 314 -51.52 -17.52 -22.44
CA VAL A 314 -52.34 -16.70 -21.54
C VAL A 314 -53.71 -17.35 -21.40
N LEU A 315 -54.22 -17.43 -20.17
CA LEU A 315 -55.50 -18.09 -19.89
C LEU A 315 -56.68 -17.13 -20.09
N PRO A 316 -57.89 -17.64 -20.39
CA PRO A 316 -59.06 -16.82 -20.75
C PRO A 316 -59.36 -15.61 -19.85
N PRO A 317 -59.20 -15.68 -18.51
CA PRO A 317 -59.46 -14.53 -17.65
C PRO A 317 -58.52 -13.34 -17.89
N TYR A 318 -57.38 -13.55 -18.55
CA TYR A 318 -56.33 -12.55 -18.74
C TYR A 318 -55.95 -12.35 -20.22
N GLU A 319 -56.74 -12.85 -21.17
CA GLU A 319 -56.46 -12.73 -22.62
C GLU A 319 -56.30 -11.28 -23.09
N ASN A 320 -57.08 -10.36 -22.51
CA ASN A 320 -56.99 -8.92 -22.77
C ASN A 320 -55.80 -8.24 -22.08
N LYS A 321 -54.96 -9.00 -21.37
CA LYS A 321 -53.84 -8.51 -20.53
C LYS A 321 -54.26 -7.46 -19.49
N THR A 322 -55.54 -7.46 -19.15
CA THR A 322 -56.15 -6.60 -18.15
C THR A 322 -56.35 -7.35 -16.84
N SER A 323 -56.29 -6.62 -15.73
CA SER A 323 -56.53 -7.16 -14.39
C SER A 323 -57.97 -7.68 -14.25
N THR A 324 -58.13 -8.86 -13.64
CA THR A 324 -59.43 -9.33 -13.15
C THR A 324 -59.75 -8.69 -11.79
N GLN A 325 -61.03 -8.56 -11.42
CA GLN A 325 -61.42 -7.98 -10.12
C GLN A 325 -60.91 -8.81 -8.92
N ASP A 326 -60.86 -10.14 -9.08
CA ASP A 326 -60.47 -11.05 -8.00
C ASP A 326 -58.94 -11.16 -7.83
N ASN A 327 -58.16 -10.97 -8.90
CA ASN A 327 -56.70 -11.07 -8.88
C ASN A 327 -56.05 -10.04 -9.83
N PRO A 328 -55.78 -8.81 -9.35
CA PRO A 328 -55.20 -7.78 -10.20
C PRO A 328 -53.75 -8.10 -10.56
N LEU A 329 -53.42 -7.84 -11.83
CA LEU A 329 -52.05 -7.91 -12.32
C LEU A 329 -51.28 -6.65 -11.90
N ARG A 330 -50.04 -6.84 -11.49
CA ARG A 330 -49.09 -5.77 -11.18
C ARG A 330 -48.46 -5.25 -12.47
N TYR A 331 -47.88 -4.05 -12.44
CA TYR A 331 -47.30 -3.44 -13.63
C TYR A 331 -46.23 -4.32 -14.29
N TYR A 332 -45.33 -4.94 -13.50
CA TYR A 332 -44.27 -5.81 -14.02
C TYR A 332 -44.82 -7.13 -14.59
N GLU A 333 -45.97 -7.61 -14.11
CA GLU A 333 -46.67 -8.78 -14.67
C GLU A 333 -47.32 -8.43 -16.01
N ILE A 334 -47.93 -7.25 -16.12
CA ILE A 334 -48.50 -6.75 -17.37
C ILE A 334 -47.40 -6.57 -18.42
N ASP A 335 -46.27 -5.97 -18.04
CA ASP A 335 -45.12 -5.79 -18.93
C ASP A 335 -44.52 -7.13 -19.36
N PHE A 336 -44.46 -8.11 -18.45
CA PHE A 336 -44.07 -9.48 -18.79
C PHE A 336 -45.03 -10.07 -19.83
N LEU A 337 -46.35 -9.96 -19.67
CA LEU A 337 -47.33 -10.43 -20.66
C LEU A 337 -47.21 -9.67 -21.99
N ASN A 338 -46.76 -8.41 -21.99
CA ASN A 338 -46.49 -7.63 -23.19
C ASN A 338 -45.20 -8.06 -23.92
N SER A 339 -44.32 -8.79 -23.25
CA SER A 339 -43.13 -9.42 -23.85
C SER A 339 -43.44 -10.70 -24.62
N LEU A 340 -44.63 -11.29 -24.44
CA LEU A 340 -45.07 -12.47 -25.18
C LEU A 340 -45.28 -12.16 -26.66
N LYS A 341 -44.66 -12.97 -27.51
CA LYS A 341 -44.86 -12.99 -28.95
C LYS A 341 -46.13 -13.80 -29.30
N PRO A 342 -46.67 -13.66 -30.53
CA PRO A 342 -47.87 -14.38 -30.95
C PRO A 342 -47.75 -15.91 -30.90
N ASP A 343 -46.52 -16.44 -30.98
CA ASP A 343 -46.20 -17.87 -30.90
C ASP A 343 -46.03 -18.39 -29.45
N GLY A 344 -46.27 -17.53 -28.45
CA GLY A 344 -46.11 -17.85 -27.02
C GLY A 344 -44.67 -17.76 -26.51
N SER A 345 -43.68 -17.46 -27.37
CA SER A 345 -42.30 -17.27 -26.96
C SER A 345 -42.08 -15.88 -26.35
N LEU A 346 -40.98 -15.71 -25.61
CA LEU A 346 -40.63 -14.47 -24.94
C LEU A 346 -39.70 -13.60 -25.81
N ASP A 347 -39.90 -12.28 -25.76
CA ASP A 347 -39.01 -11.28 -26.37
C ASP A 347 -38.00 -10.78 -25.33
N GLU A 348 -36.70 -11.07 -25.56
CA GLU A 348 -35.62 -10.77 -24.62
C GLU A 348 -35.43 -9.26 -24.37
N GLU A 349 -35.65 -8.42 -25.38
CA GLU A 349 -35.48 -6.97 -25.25
C GLU A 349 -36.63 -6.35 -24.44
N LYS A 350 -37.86 -6.83 -24.67
CA LYS A 350 -39.01 -6.40 -23.87
C LYS A 350 -38.91 -6.90 -22.43
N LEU A 351 -38.44 -8.13 -22.21
CA LEU A 351 -38.18 -8.65 -20.85
C LEU A 351 -37.10 -7.85 -20.13
N ALA A 352 -36.00 -7.50 -20.82
CA ALA A 352 -34.97 -6.64 -20.24
C ALA A 352 -35.55 -5.28 -19.84
N LYS A 353 -36.41 -4.68 -20.68
CA LYS A 353 -37.14 -3.45 -20.33
C LYS A 353 -38.05 -3.62 -19.12
N THR A 354 -38.73 -4.77 -18.95
CA THR A 354 -39.53 -5.06 -17.76
C THR A 354 -38.67 -5.04 -16.49
N VAL A 355 -37.49 -5.67 -16.51
CA VAL A 355 -36.57 -5.68 -15.37
C VAL A 355 -36.03 -4.26 -15.08
N MET A 356 -35.67 -3.50 -16.11
CA MET A 356 -35.25 -2.10 -15.95
C MET A 356 -36.36 -1.22 -15.38
N PHE A 357 -37.60 -1.41 -15.84
CA PHE A 357 -38.75 -0.65 -15.35
C PHE A 357 -39.11 -1.01 -13.90
N LEU A 358 -39.02 -2.30 -13.53
CA LEU A 358 -39.13 -2.77 -12.15
C LEU A 358 -38.08 -2.09 -11.25
N ARG A 359 -36.81 -2.10 -11.69
CA ARG A 359 -35.70 -1.44 -11.00
C ARG A 359 -36.00 0.04 -10.80
N ASP A 360 -36.24 0.77 -11.88
CA ASP A 360 -36.38 2.22 -11.85
C ASP A 360 -37.58 2.65 -10.99
N THR A 361 -38.68 1.90 -11.06
CA THR A 361 -39.86 2.11 -10.20
C THR A 361 -39.56 1.84 -8.72
N THR A 362 -38.78 0.79 -8.41
CA THR A 362 -38.41 0.46 -7.03
C THR A 362 -37.44 1.50 -6.45
N GLU A 363 -36.48 1.96 -7.26
CA GLU A 363 -35.55 3.04 -6.92
C GLU A 363 -36.29 4.36 -6.67
N GLU A 364 -37.30 4.69 -7.49
CA GLU A 364 -38.17 5.85 -7.28
C GLU A 364 -38.92 5.75 -5.95
N LYS A 365 -39.48 4.57 -5.64
CA LYS A 365 -40.18 4.29 -4.37
C LYS A 365 -39.26 4.36 -3.15
N LEU A 366 -37.96 4.17 -3.32
CA LEU A 366 -36.97 4.25 -2.24
C LEU A 366 -36.47 5.67 -1.95
N LYS A 367 -36.78 6.66 -2.81
CA LYS A 367 -36.35 8.04 -2.58
C LYS A 367 -36.79 8.54 -1.20
N GLY A 368 -35.82 9.01 -0.42
CA GLY A 368 -36.03 9.51 0.95
C GLY A 368 -36.07 8.44 2.06
N TYR A 369 -36.00 7.14 1.72
CA TYR A 369 -35.96 6.03 2.68
C TYR A 369 -34.54 5.46 2.81
N SER A 370 -34.25 4.82 3.95
CA SER A 370 -32.98 4.13 4.16
C SER A 370 -32.97 2.80 3.40
N ARG A 371 -32.13 2.69 2.37
CA ARG A 371 -31.95 1.42 1.63
C ARG A 371 -31.54 0.29 2.57
N LYS A 372 -30.57 0.55 3.45
CA LYS A 372 -30.06 -0.47 4.38
C LYS A 372 -31.16 -1.00 5.28
N ASP A 373 -31.91 -0.12 5.93
CA ASP A 373 -32.97 -0.56 6.85
C ASP A 373 -34.13 -1.23 6.10
N THR A 374 -34.37 -0.81 4.85
CA THR A 374 -35.36 -1.44 3.97
C THR A 374 -34.95 -2.87 3.59
N VAL A 375 -33.69 -3.08 3.22
CA VAL A 375 -33.13 -4.42 2.94
C VAL A 375 -33.22 -5.29 4.20
N ASP A 376 -32.79 -4.77 5.35
CA ASP A 376 -32.81 -5.50 6.63
C ASP A 376 -34.27 -5.85 7.04
N TYR A 377 -35.23 -4.98 6.74
CA TYR A 377 -36.66 -5.23 6.96
C TYR A 377 -37.21 -6.36 6.09
N TYR A 378 -36.94 -6.36 4.78
CA TYR A 378 -37.43 -7.43 3.89
C TYR A 378 -36.74 -8.77 4.15
N ARG A 379 -35.46 -8.78 4.56
CA ARG A 379 -34.81 -10.02 5.06
C ARG A 379 -35.58 -10.63 6.24
N LYS A 380 -36.06 -9.80 7.18
CA LYS A 380 -36.90 -10.28 8.29
C LYS A 380 -38.25 -10.81 7.83
N ILE A 381 -38.85 -10.25 6.78
CA ILE A 381 -40.10 -10.77 6.19
C ILE A 381 -39.85 -12.17 5.60
N VAL A 382 -38.74 -12.38 4.90
CA VAL A 382 -38.36 -13.71 4.38
C VAL A 382 -38.20 -14.71 5.53
N ASP A 383 -37.53 -14.32 6.62
CA ASP A 383 -37.43 -15.19 7.80
C ASP A 383 -38.79 -15.47 8.47
N GLN A 384 -39.70 -14.48 8.49
CA GLN A 384 -41.07 -14.67 8.99
C GLN A 384 -41.87 -15.62 8.09
N ALA A 385 -41.72 -15.53 6.76
CA ALA A 385 -42.33 -16.44 5.81
C ALA A 385 -41.88 -17.88 6.05
N TRP A 386 -40.58 -18.12 6.25
CA TRP A 386 -40.08 -19.45 6.64
C TRP A 386 -40.67 -19.95 7.94
N LYS A 387 -40.80 -19.09 8.95
CA LYS A 387 -41.43 -19.46 10.23
C LYS A 387 -42.90 -19.83 10.07
N GLN A 388 -43.65 -19.17 9.19
CA GLN A 388 -45.04 -19.53 8.93
C GLN A 388 -45.15 -20.95 8.36
N VAL A 389 -44.24 -21.32 7.45
CA VAL A 389 -44.18 -22.69 6.91
C VAL A 389 -43.76 -23.68 8.01
N GLU A 390 -42.73 -23.36 8.80
CA GLU A 390 -42.21 -24.24 9.86
C GLU A 390 -43.25 -24.53 10.96
N MET A 391 -43.92 -23.48 11.46
CA MET A 391 -44.90 -23.59 12.55
C MET A 391 -46.24 -24.20 12.13
N ALA A 392 -46.47 -24.44 10.83
CA ALA A 392 -47.67 -25.11 10.37
C ALA A 392 -47.74 -26.55 10.89
N GLY A 393 -48.78 -26.86 11.67
CA GLY A 393 -48.87 -28.11 12.45
C GLY A 393 -49.18 -29.37 11.63
N THR A 394 -49.62 -29.26 10.37
CA THR A 394 -49.87 -30.42 9.50
C THR A 394 -49.15 -30.28 8.16
N PRO A 395 -48.82 -31.40 7.47
CA PRO A 395 -48.19 -31.36 6.15
C PRO A 395 -48.98 -30.57 5.10
N GLU A 396 -50.31 -30.62 5.16
CA GLU A 396 -51.24 -29.87 4.29
C GLU A 396 -51.08 -28.36 4.52
N LEU A 397 -51.15 -27.94 5.79
CA LEU A 397 -51.03 -26.53 6.17
C LEU A 397 -49.64 -25.99 5.86
N ALA A 398 -48.60 -26.81 6.04
CA ALA A 398 -47.24 -26.45 5.67
C ALA A 398 -47.08 -26.28 4.16
N SER A 399 -47.69 -27.15 3.37
CA SER A 399 -47.66 -27.06 1.90
C SER A 399 -48.44 -25.83 1.40
N SER A 400 -49.58 -25.51 2.03
CA SER A 400 -50.37 -24.30 1.73
C SER A 400 -49.65 -23.02 2.12
N ALA A 401 -49.03 -22.97 3.31
CA ALA A 401 -48.22 -21.84 3.74
C ALA A 401 -47.01 -21.62 2.80
N TYR A 402 -46.43 -22.70 2.29
CA TYR A 402 -45.35 -22.62 1.29
C TYR A 402 -45.85 -22.04 -0.04
N ASP A 403 -47.04 -22.43 -0.51
CA ASP A 403 -47.69 -21.84 -1.69
C ASP A 403 -47.94 -20.34 -1.50
N GLU A 404 -48.55 -19.94 -0.38
CA GLU A 404 -48.84 -18.53 -0.08
C GLU A 404 -47.58 -17.66 -0.02
N GLN A 405 -46.51 -18.18 0.59
CA GLN A 405 -45.26 -17.46 0.77
C GLN A 405 -44.23 -17.67 -0.35
N LEU A 406 -44.58 -18.42 -1.40
CA LEU A 406 -43.66 -18.89 -2.44
C LEU A 406 -42.67 -17.83 -2.93
N LEU A 407 -43.17 -16.66 -3.31
CA LEU A 407 -42.35 -15.56 -3.84
C LEU A 407 -41.34 -15.04 -2.80
N TRP A 408 -41.74 -14.96 -1.53
CA TRP A 408 -40.83 -14.58 -0.45
C TRP A 408 -39.75 -15.62 -0.19
N LEU A 409 -40.10 -16.90 -0.29
CA LEU A 409 -39.17 -18.02 -0.06
C LEU A 409 -38.15 -18.15 -1.21
N MET A 410 -38.53 -17.82 -2.45
CA MET A 410 -37.66 -17.81 -3.63
C MET A 410 -36.50 -16.81 -3.54
N MET A 411 -36.64 -15.77 -2.71
CA MET A 411 -35.58 -14.79 -2.49
C MET A 411 -34.47 -15.28 -1.55
N ASP A 412 -34.69 -16.36 -0.80
CA ASP A 412 -33.70 -16.84 0.15
C ASP A 412 -32.59 -17.63 -0.57
N PRO A 413 -31.31 -17.22 -0.48
CA PRO A 413 -30.21 -17.98 -1.08
C PRO A 413 -30.08 -19.41 -0.53
N ASN A 414 -30.59 -19.67 0.68
CA ASN A 414 -30.59 -20.99 1.33
C ASN A 414 -31.91 -21.74 1.16
N GLN A 415 -32.78 -21.34 0.22
CA GLN A 415 -34.11 -21.93 0.02
C GLN A 415 -34.06 -23.46 -0.03
N ARG A 416 -33.14 -24.06 -0.80
CA ARG A 416 -33.02 -25.52 -0.92
C ARG A 416 -32.84 -26.21 0.44
N VAL A 417 -31.87 -25.74 1.23
CA VAL A 417 -31.53 -26.33 2.53
C VAL A 417 -32.65 -26.12 3.53
N LYS A 418 -33.28 -24.93 3.54
CA LYS A 418 -34.41 -24.64 4.42
C LYS A 418 -35.62 -25.49 4.05
N THR A 419 -35.98 -25.62 2.78
CA THR A 419 -37.06 -26.51 2.32
C THR A 419 -36.79 -27.96 2.72
N GLU A 420 -35.58 -28.47 2.53
CA GLU A 420 -35.21 -29.84 2.93
C GLU A 420 -35.33 -30.04 4.45
N THR A 421 -34.83 -29.09 5.24
CA THR A 421 -34.88 -29.16 6.72
C THR A 421 -36.31 -29.16 7.22
N ILE A 422 -37.13 -28.25 6.67
CA ILE A 422 -38.50 -28.01 7.09
C ILE A 422 -39.42 -29.17 6.67
N PHE A 423 -39.18 -29.78 5.50
CA PHE A 423 -39.98 -30.92 5.02
C PHE A 423 -39.32 -32.29 5.28
N ARG A 424 -38.26 -32.36 6.08
CA ARG A 424 -37.52 -33.60 6.35
C ARG A 424 -38.43 -34.73 6.87
N ASP A 425 -39.27 -34.39 7.84
CA ASP A 425 -40.14 -35.35 8.54
C ASP A 425 -41.63 -35.21 8.14
N ARG A 426 -41.92 -34.45 7.07
CA ARG A 426 -43.30 -34.25 6.59
C ARG A 426 -43.39 -34.27 5.07
N PRO A 427 -44.35 -35.00 4.48
CA PRO A 427 -44.52 -35.03 3.04
C PRO A 427 -45.04 -33.68 2.52
N PHE A 428 -44.64 -33.30 1.31
CA PHE A 428 -45.26 -32.18 0.61
C PHE A 428 -46.52 -32.66 -0.10
N GLN A 429 -47.62 -31.91 0.05
CA GLN A 429 -48.92 -32.25 -0.50
C GLN A 429 -49.37 -31.20 -1.52
N PRO A 430 -49.12 -31.42 -2.81
CA PRO A 430 -49.49 -30.48 -3.84
C PRO A 430 -51.00 -30.42 -4.09
N GLN A 431 -51.52 -29.24 -4.42
CA GLN A 431 -52.91 -29.10 -4.87
C GLN A 431 -52.99 -29.01 -6.41
N PRO A 432 -54.05 -29.54 -7.04
CA PRO A 432 -54.25 -29.43 -8.49
C PRO A 432 -54.25 -27.98 -9.02
N MET A 433 -54.62 -27.01 -8.18
CA MET A 433 -54.69 -25.59 -8.53
C MET A 433 -53.31 -24.90 -8.59
N TRP A 434 -52.26 -25.50 -8.03
CA TRP A 434 -50.94 -24.87 -7.90
C TRP A 434 -50.13 -24.99 -9.20
N PHE A 435 -50.43 -24.11 -10.16
CA PHE A 435 -49.84 -24.19 -11.49
C PHE A 435 -48.30 -24.07 -11.48
N TRP A 436 -47.74 -23.31 -10.53
CA TRP A 436 -46.29 -23.23 -10.35
C TRP A 436 -45.66 -24.57 -9.97
N TRP A 437 -46.34 -25.36 -9.13
CA TRP A 437 -45.86 -26.67 -8.71
C TRP A 437 -45.88 -27.62 -9.90
N TRP A 438 -46.99 -27.68 -10.63
CA TRP A 438 -47.12 -28.58 -11.78
C TRP A 438 -46.19 -28.21 -12.91
N TYR A 439 -45.94 -26.92 -13.12
CA TYR A 439 -44.90 -26.44 -14.01
C TYR A 439 -43.53 -27.03 -13.62
N GLY A 440 -43.09 -26.87 -12.38
CA GLY A 440 -41.80 -27.42 -11.92
C GLY A 440 -41.74 -28.94 -11.91
N TYR A 441 -42.85 -29.59 -11.57
CA TYR A 441 -42.99 -31.05 -11.58
C TYR A 441 -42.72 -31.64 -12.96
N THR A 442 -43.21 -31.02 -14.04
CA THR A 442 -42.94 -31.47 -15.42
C THR A 442 -41.49 -31.26 -15.86
N ILE A 443 -40.79 -30.29 -15.28
CA ILE A 443 -39.37 -30.01 -15.55
C ILE A 443 -38.46 -31.02 -14.85
N TYR A 444 -38.85 -31.43 -13.63
CA TYR A 444 -38.08 -32.35 -12.80
C TYR A 444 -38.36 -33.83 -13.13
N HIS A 445 -39.60 -34.19 -13.49
CA HIS A 445 -40.00 -35.54 -13.88
C HIS A 445 -40.34 -35.61 -15.39
N PRO A 446 -39.45 -36.15 -16.24
CA PRO A 446 -39.69 -36.27 -17.69
C PRO A 446 -40.89 -37.16 -18.06
N HIS A 447 -41.24 -38.11 -17.18
CA HIS A 447 -42.38 -39.00 -17.30
C HIS A 447 -43.29 -38.86 -16.07
N PRO A 448 -44.08 -37.77 -15.98
CA PRO A 448 -44.93 -37.51 -14.82
C PRO A 448 -46.04 -38.57 -14.75
N THR A 449 -46.20 -39.19 -13.58
CA THR A 449 -47.23 -40.20 -13.31
C THR A 449 -48.61 -39.59 -13.05
N TYR A 450 -48.67 -38.30 -12.75
CA TYR A 450 -49.88 -37.52 -12.55
C TYR A 450 -49.82 -36.24 -13.39
N ARG A 451 -50.92 -35.94 -14.10
CA ARG A 451 -51.09 -34.69 -14.88
C ARG A 451 -52.43 -34.05 -14.49
N PRO A 452 -52.43 -32.87 -13.86
CA PRO A 452 -53.68 -32.19 -13.54
C PRO A 452 -54.37 -31.68 -14.81
N ASN A 453 -55.70 -31.55 -14.77
CA ASN A 453 -56.44 -30.91 -15.83
C ASN A 453 -56.34 -29.38 -15.68
N ILE A 454 -55.49 -28.74 -16.48
CA ILE A 454 -55.26 -27.28 -16.40
C ILE A 454 -56.51 -26.48 -16.79
N GLY A 455 -57.35 -27.01 -17.68
CA GLY A 455 -58.58 -26.34 -18.16
C GLY A 455 -59.75 -26.44 -17.18
N ASN A 456 -59.79 -27.50 -16.36
CA ASN A 456 -60.74 -27.61 -15.25
C ASN A 456 -60.08 -28.28 -14.02
N PRO A 457 -59.25 -27.53 -13.28
CA PRO A 457 -58.44 -28.10 -12.20
C PRO A 457 -59.28 -28.73 -11.06
N ALA A 458 -60.50 -28.23 -10.84
CA ALA A 458 -61.44 -28.74 -9.85
C ALA A 458 -61.94 -30.17 -10.14
N GLN A 459 -61.77 -30.65 -11.37
CA GLN A 459 -62.10 -32.04 -11.77
C GLN A 459 -60.88 -32.98 -11.72
N SER A 460 -59.71 -32.51 -11.28
CA SER A 460 -58.53 -33.35 -11.15
C SER A 460 -58.60 -34.20 -9.88
N GLY A 461 -58.23 -35.48 -9.97
CA GLY A 461 -58.15 -36.37 -8.79
C GLY A 461 -57.10 -35.90 -7.77
N PRO A 462 -57.09 -36.44 -6.54
CA PRO A 462 -56.12 -36.04 -5.52
C PRO A 462 -54.69 -36.29 -5.99
N ALA A 463 -53.81 -35.32 -5.79
CA ALA A 463 -52.40 -35.43 -6.14
C ALA A 463 -51.64 -36.30 -5.13
N PRO A 464 -50.66 -37.12 -5.57
CA PRO A 464 -49.88 -37.94 -4.66
C PRO A 464 -48.97 -37.05 -3.78
N ALA A 465 -48.91 -37.38 -2.49
CA ALA A 465 -47.95 -36.78 -1.57
C ALA A 465 -46.52 -37.23 -1.91
N ILE A 466 -45.56 -36.33 -1.80
CA ILE A 466 -44.15 -36.61 -2.13
C ILE A 466 -43.26 -36.42 -0.89
N PRO A 467 -42.13 -37.16 -0.79
CA PRO A 467 -41.14 -36.92 0.25
C PRO A 467 -40.61 -35.49 0.20
N GLY A 468 -40.37 -34.88 1.36
CA GLY A 468 -39.87 -33.50 1.44
C GLY A 468 -38.50 -33.28 0.80
N ALA A 469 -37.62 -34.28 0.82
CA ALA A 469 -36.34 -34.24 0.12
C ALA A 469 -36.54 -34.17 -1.41
N ASP A 470 -37.48 -34.94 -1.95
CA ASP A 470 -37.82 -34.90 -3.37
C ASP A 470 -38.45 -33.55 -3.74
N PHE A 471 -39.30 -33.00 -2.87
CA PHE A 471 -39.86 -31.65 -3.03
C PHE A 471 -38.76 -30.58 -3.07
N ALA A 472 -37.82 -30.58 -2.11
CA ALA A 472 -36.72 -29.63 -2.04
C ALA A 472 -35.82 -29.68 -3.29
N ASN A 473 -35.52 -30.89 -3.78
CA ASN A 473 -34.77 -31.09 -5.00
C ASN A 473 -35.54 -30.63 -6.25
N ASN A 474 -36.84 -30.92 -6.30
CA ASN A 474 -37.72 -30.52 -7.40
C ASN A 474 -37.77 -29.00 -7.53
N ILE A 475 -38.11 -28.29 -6.45
CA ILE A 475 -38.26 -26.83 -6.49
C ILE A 475 -36.94 -26.13 -6.81
N ALA A 476 -35.84 -26.55 -6.19
CA ALA A 476 -34.52 -25.97 -6.47
C ALA A 476 -34.11 -26.18 -7.93
N THR A 477 -34.28 -27.41 -8.44
CA THR A 477 -33.95 -27.76 -9.83
C THR A 477 -34.86 -27.03 -10.82
N SER A 478 -36.15 -26.88 -10.50
CA SER A 478 -37.07 -26.15 -11.36
C SER A 478 -36.71 -24.67 -11.43
N LEU A 479 -36.38 -24.03 -10.31
CA LEU A 479 -36.00 -22.63 -10.30
C LEU A 479 -34.70 -22.39 -11.08
N GLU A 480 -33.72 -23.25 -10.91
CA GLU A 480 -32.45 -23.18 -11.64
C GLU A 480 -32.64 -23.39 -13.14
N LYS A 481 -33.36 -24.45 -13.53
CA LYS A 481 -33.63 -24.75 -14.94
C LYS A 481 -34.51 -23.70 -15.60
N THR A 482 -35.52 -23.18 -14.91
CA THR A 482 -36.35 -22.09 -15.44
C THR A 482 -35.50 -20.84 -15.61
N SER A 483 -34.74 -20.41 -14.59
CA SER A 483 -33.88 -19.24 -14.71
C SER A 483 -32.83 -19.35 -15.82
N SER A 484 -32.39 -20.57 -16.16
CA SER A 484 -31.42 -20.81 -17.23
C SER A 484 -32.06 -20.84 -18.62
N ASN A 485 -33.33 -21.25 -18.72
CA ASN A 485 -34.03 -21.48 -20.00
C ASN A 485 -35.16 -20.47 -20.29
N ILE A 486 -35.37 -19.47 -19.41
CA ILE A 486 -36.46 -18.50 -19.54
C ILE A 486 -36.30 -17.58 -20.76
N VAL A 487 -35.06 -17.37 -21.21
CA VAL A 487 -34.72 -16.65 -22.43
C VAL A 487 -33.93 -17.55 -23.37
N VAL A 488 -34.20 -17.46 -24.67
CA VAL A 488 -33.50 -18.28 -25.68
C VAL A 488 -32.03 -17.87 -25.79
N ASN A 489 -31.75 -16.58 -25.63
CA ASN A 489 -30.40 -16.03 -25.66
C ASN A 489 -30.11 -15.19 -24.41
N LEU A 490 -29.45 -15.81 -23.42
CA LEU A 490 -29.04 -15.16 -22.17
C LEU A 490 -28.07 -13.99 -22.41
N GLU A 491 -27.19 -14.07 -23.40
CA GLU A 491 -26.25 -13.00 -23.74
C GLU A 491 -26.98 -11.78 -24.29
N LYS A 492 -27.95 -12.00 -25.19
CA LYS A 492 -28.80 -10.93 -25.74
C LYS A 492 -29.57 -10.23 -24.61
N PHE A 493 -30.20 -11.02 -23.73
CA PHE A 493 -30.91 -10.48 -22.56
C PHE A 493 -30.00 -9.68 -21.63
N ALA A 494 -28.80 -10.19 -21.29
CA ALA A 494 -27.84 -9.49 -20.45
C ALA A 494 -27.34 -8.18 -21.10
N ASN A 495 -27.01 -8.22 -22.39
CA ASN A 495 -26.56 -7.05 -23.15
C ASN A 495 -27.65 -5.96 -23.25
N SER A 496 -28.92 -6.33 -23.23
CA SER A 496 -30.04 -5.39 -23.22
C SER A 496 -30.28 -4.71 -21.86
N ILE A 497 -29.75 -5.25 -20.76
CA ILE A 497 -29.85 -4.65 -19.41
C ILE A 497 -28.69 -3.68 -19.13
N VAL A 498 -27.52 -3.95 -19.70
CA VAL A 498 -26.35 -3.09 -19.53
C VAL A 498 -26.60 -1.77 -20.28
N PRO A 499 -26.53 -0.60 -19.61
CA PRO A 499 -26.64 0.67 -20.33
C PRO A 499 -25.53 0.73 -21.39
N PRO A 500 -25.80 1.23 -22.60
CA PRO A 500 -24.77 1.38 -23.61
C PRO A 500 -23.62 2.21 -23.01
N PRO A 501 -22.35 1.90 -23.33
CA PRO A 501 -21.23 2.67 -22.83
C PRO A 501 -21.50 4.15 -23.11
N PRO A 502 -21.23 5.06 -22.15
CA PRO A 502 -21.42 6.47 -22.37
C PRO A 502 -20.68 6.83 -23.67
N LYS A 503 -21.41 7.43 -24.63
CA LYS A 503 -20.79 7.89 -25.87
C LYS A 503 -19.61 8.76 -25.49
N ALA A 504 -18.41 8.36 -25.89
CA ALA A 504 -17.20 9.13 -25.61
C ALA A 504 -17.41 10.54 -26.15
N SER A 505 -17.32 11.53 -25.27
CA SER A 505 -17.29 12.93 -25.66
C SER A 505 -15.98 13.14 -26.44
N HIS A 506 -16.11 13.42 -27.74
CA HIS A 506 -15.02 13.88 -28.57
C HIS A 506 -15.28 15.33 -28.95
N GLU A 507 -14.63 16.24 -28.23
CA GLU A 507 -13.99 17.46 -28.73
C GLU A 507 -13.22 18.11 -27.57
N PRO A 508 -11.90 18.37 -27.69
CA PRO A 508 -11.17 19.15 -26.70
C PRO A 508 -11.43 20.64 -26.93
N ALA A 509 -11.89 21.34 -25.89
CA ALA A 509 -12.00 22.80 -25.88
C ALA A 509 -11.01 23.40 -24.85
N PRO A 510 -10.58 24.66 -25.02
CA PRO A 510 -9.23 25.06 -25.44
C PRO A 510 -8.29 25.41 -24.26
N HIS A 511 -7.00 25.57 -24.58
CA HIS A 511 -5.87 25.85 -23.69
C HIS A 511 -5.88 27.22 -22.97
N LYS A 512 -7.06 27.75 -22.61
CA LYS A 512 -7.24 28.98 -21.82
C LYS A 512 -8.43 28.85 -20.88
N SER A 513 -8.34 27.97 -19.89
CA SER A 513 -9.17 28.03 -18.68
C SER A 513 -8.28 28.44 -17.50
N GLY A 514 -8.39 29.71 -17.10
CA GLY A 514 -7.86 30.17 -15.83
C GLY A 514 -8.59 29.45 -14.69
N CYS A 515 -7.86 29.02 -13.67
CA CYS A 515 -8.44 28.46 -12.47
C CYS A 515 -9.48 29.44 -11.89
N VAL A 516 -10.75 29.09 -12.01
CA VAL A 516 -11.82 29.65 -11.18
C VAL A 516 -11.72 28.95 -9.84
N CYS A 517 -10.75 29.37 -9.02
CA CYS A 517 -10.81 29.13 -7.60
C CYS A 517 -11.61 30.26 -6.98
N ALA A 518 -12.91 30.02 -6.80
CA ALA A 518 -13.71 30.75 -5.83
C ALA A 518 -13.30 30.27 -4.43
N CYS A 519 -12.12 30.69 -3.97
CA CYS A 519 -11.69 30.59 -2.58
C CYS A 519 -11.32 31.99 -2.11
N ALA A 520 -12.34 32.74 -1.71
CA ALA A 520 -12.13 33.82 -0.76
C ALA A 520 -11.70 33.16 0.57
N ALA A 521 -10.49 33.49 1.02
CA ALA A 521 -9.90 33.18 2.33
C ALA A 521 -9.49 31.72 2.62
N CYS A 522 -8.23 31.37 2.31
CA CYS A 522 -7.36 30.66 3.26
C CYS A 522 -5.90 30.72 2.82
N ALA A 523 -5.05 31.26 3.70
CA ALA A 523 -3.61 31.27 3.56
C ALA A 523 -3.04 29.89 3.88
N CYS A 524 -2.29 29.28 2.95
CA CYS A 524 -1.28 28.27 3.27
C CYS A 524 -0.22 28.26 2.17
N ALA A 525 0.98 28.72 2.54
CA ALA A 525 2.22 28.45 1.83
C ALA A 525 2.75 27.07 2.24
N CYS A 526 3.11 26.22 1.27
CA CYS A 526 3.97 25.04 1.44
C CYS A 526 4.85 24.96 0.19
N ALA A 527 6.10 25.43 0.20
CA ALA A 527 7.31 24.83 0.78
C ALA A 527 7.77 23.56 0.02
N CYS A 528 8.61 23.77 -0.99
CA CYS A 528 9.46 22.76 -1.60
C CYS A 528 10.79 22.70 -0.85
N VAL A 529 11.08 21.63 -0.11
CA VAL A 529 12.47 21.29 0.28
C VAL A 529 12.62 19.78 0.47
N SER A 530 13.59 19.17 -0.19
CA SER A 530 14.27 17.97 0.28
C SER A 530 15.69 17.92 -0.32
N CYS A 531 16.67 18.42 0.43
CA CYS A 531 18.08 18.04 0.30
C CYS A 531 18.40 17.10 1.47
N ALA A 532 19.13 16.01 1.22
CA ALA A 532 19.67 15.14 2.24
C ALA A 532 21.19 15.09 2.08
N CYS A 533 21.92 15.56 3.09
CA CYS A 533 23.36 15.33 3.26
C CYS A 533 23.56 14.40 4.45
N ALA A 534 24.44 13.41 4.31
CA ALA A 534 24.98 12.61 5.41
C ALA A 534 26.41 13.09 5.68
N CYS A 535 26.75 13.38 6.94
CA CYS A 535 28.09 13.76 7.40
C CYS A 535 28.59 12.71 8.40
N ALA A 536 29.87 12.33 8.28
CA ALA A 536 30.63 11.67 9.32
C ALA A 536 31.68 12.68 9.82
N GLY A 537 31.70 12.95 11.13
CA GLY A 537 32.66 13.83 11.78
C GLY A 537 33.07 13.25 13.13
N GLY A 538 34.38 13.22 13.42
CA GLY A 538 34.92 12.99 14.76
C GLY A 538 34.84 14.27 15.60
N GLY A 539 35.07 14.17 16.92
CA GLY A 539 35.03 15.29 17.86
C GLY A 539 35.63 14.90 19.22
N GLY A 540 36.04 15.89 20.03
CA GLY A 540 36.67 15.67 21.34
C GLY A 540 35.73 15.07 22.39
N ARG A 541 36.28 14.24 23.30
CA ARG A 541 35.53 13.50 24.35
C ARG A 541 35.86 13.93 25.77
#